data_AF-A0AA39YMB0-F1
#
_entry.id   AF-A0AA39YMB0-F1
#
_cell.length_a   1.000
_cell.length_b   1.000
_cell.length_c   1.000
_cell.angle_alpha   90.00
_cell.angle_beta   90.00
_cell.angle_gamma   90.00
#
_symmetry.space_group_name_H-M   'P 1'
#
loop_
_entity.id
_entity.type
_entity.pdbx_description
1 polymer ?
#
loop_
_entity_poly.entity_id
_entity_poly.type
_entity_poly.pdbx_seq_one_letter_code
_entity_poly.pdbx_strand_id
1 'polypeptide(L)'
;MMHFPFITSYSQSHPKDFGVVRIKNIPYATSRSEILAIFGRKARLPRDTEEPVHIIMDKSTCKTQDAFVEFATVNDAIKAVRRFQDSVKQHHRPRLENRLLDMELSSQAELLKALFPFACGVTWNGAAPYIGPEVPGEPWTVFKGYVTEEEMTLLVRFVEVPSRSPFAKDCPQRPYECMISTLKKIPWFRPDTITVMERHIIFTATIRLCGLLRGALDAPRYDSQGNHINDTLLRRFFNAAMLCPGFSVVQKDNIAFACRFDEKKHHHFNIPRHANSWVYQHIVCPKPSVPVDVLEYYIALIREETVLSARENNIRELYERIAQQPHDTDDTGYFGFAWLDLNLPHQKELIHWSIASLGDHEMAVLQRIVHRALTRR
;
A
#
# COMPACT_ATOMS: atom_id res chain seq x y z
N MET A 1 29.60 10.72 2.07
CA MET A 1 28.31 10.77 2.81
C MET A 1 27.96 9.41 3.42
N MET A 2 28.79 8.85 4.32
CA MET A 2 28.54 7.50 4.89
C MET A 2 27.33 7.42 5.84
N HIS A 3 26.70 8.55 6.20
CA HIS A 3 25.65 8.65 7.22
C HIS A 3 24.39 9.41 6.77
N PHE A 4 24.12 9.50 5.47
CA PHE A 4 22.91 10.20 4.98
C PHE A 4 21.63 9.48 5.46
N PRO A 5 20.70 10.16 6.16
CA PRO A 5 19.66 9.49 6.95
C PRO A 5 18.36 9.20 6.18
N PHE A 6 18.28 9.60 4.90
CA PHE A 6 17.08 9.45 4.10
C PHE A 6 17.25 8.36 3.04
N ILE A 7 16.14 7.71 2.69
CA ILE A 7 16.03 6.75 1.60
C ILE A 7 14.74 7.03 0.80
N THR A 8 14.57 6.41 -0.37
CA THR A 8 13.28 6.36 -1.04
C THR A 8 12.39 5.29 -0.40
N SER A 9 11.10 5.59 -0.16
CA SER A 9 10.20 4.70 0.58
C SER A 9 10.06 3.32 -0.07
N TYR A 10 10.03 3.27 -1.40
CA TYR A 10 9.87 2.04 -2.18
C TYR A 10 11.09 1.11 -2.11
N SER A 11 12.28 1.61 -1.72
CA SER A 11 13.49 0.78 -1.60
C SER A 11 13.39 -0.30 -0.52
N GLN A 12 12.38 -0.20 0.35
CA GLN A 12 12.04 -1.20 1.36
C GLN A 12 11.23 -2.37 0.78
N SER A 13 10.76 -2.27 -0.46
CA SER A 13 10.00 -3.31 -1.15
C SER A 13 10.91 -4.28 -1.90
N HIS A 14 10.53 -5.55 -1.91
CA HIS A 14 11.20 -6.59 -2.68
C HIS A 14 10.18 -7.62 -3.18
N PRO A 15 10.42 -8.28 -4.32
CA PRO A 15 9.60 -9.40 -4.77
C PRO A 15 9.66 -10.54 -3.74
N LYS A 16 8.53 -11.23 -3.55
CA LYS A 16 8.41 -12.36 -2.62
C LYS A 16 7.99 -13.60 -3.38
N ASP A 17 8.86 -14.59 -3.40
CA ASP A 17 8.65 -15.85 -4.12
C ASP A 17 8.04 -16.93 -3.20
N PHE A 18 6.91 -16.59 -2.57
CA PHE A 18 6.17 -17.57 -1.77
C PHE A 18 5.54 -18.64 -2.66
N GLY A 19 5.46 -19.88 -2.14
CA GLY A 19 4.68 -20.93 -2.78
C GLY A 19 3.19 -20.57 -2.73
N VAL A 20 2.40 -20.91 -3.75
CA VAL A 20 0.98 -20.53 -3.79
C VAL A 20 0.11 -21.74 -4.02
N VAL A 21 -1.00 -21.80 -3.28
CA VAL A 21 -2.08 -22.77 -3.48
C VAL A 21 -3.35 -22.00 -3.82
N ARG A 22 -4.07 -22.46 -4.84
CA ARG A 22 -5.40 -21.94 -5.18
C ARG A 22 -6.47 -22.88 -4.65
N ILE A 23 -7.47 -22.31 -3.99
CA ILE A 23 -8.65 -22.99 -3.46
C ILE A 23 -9.85 -22.51 -4.26
N LYS A 24 -10.52 -23.46 -4.91
CA LYS A 24 -11.70 -23.21 -5.75
C LYS A 24 -12.96 -23.63 -5.02
N ASN A 25 -14.10 -23.15 -5.52
CA ASN A 25 -15.43 -23.53 -5.06
C ASN A 25 -15.72 -23.16 -3.59
N ILE A 26 -15.13 -22.07 -3.09
CA ILE A 26 -15.40 -21.57 -1.74
C ILE A 26 -16.80 -20.91 -1.64
N PRO A 27 -17.47 -21.00 -0.48
CA PRO A 27 -18.66 -20.19 -0.19
C PRO A 27 -18.40 -18.69 -0.35
N TYR A 28 -19.44 -17.90 -0.64
CA TYR A 28 -19.26 -16.45 -0.83
C TYR A 28 -18.83 -15.76 0.48
N ALA A 29 -19.39 -16.19 1.61
CA ALA A 29 -19.11 -15.67 2.95
C ALA A 29 -17.86 -16.25 3.61
N THR A 30 -17.03 -16.99 2.87
CA THR A 30 -15.81 -17.58 3.42
C THR A 30 -14.90 -16.52 4.02
N SER A 31 -14.52 -16.77 5.27
CA SER A 31 -13.61 -15.97 6.06
C SER A 31 -12.17 -16.45 5.94
N ARG A 32 -11.22 -15.54 6.20
CA ARG A 32 -9.81 -15.88 6.32
C ARG A 32 -9.54 -17.01 7.33
N SER A 33 -10.20 -16.99 8.49
CA SER A 33 -10.02 -17.99 9.54
C SER A 33 -10.41 -19.39 9.09
N GLU A 34 -11.48 -19.52 8.31
CA GLU A 34 -11.91 -20.79 7.73
C GLU A 34 -10.90 -21.31 6.72
N ILE A 35 -10.37 -20.43 5.86
CA ILE A 35 -9.30 -20.80 4.93
C ILE A 35 -8.06 -21.32 5.67
N LEU A 36 -7.63 -20.64 6.73
CA LEU A 36 -6.50 -21.08 7.55
C LEU A 36 -6.77 -22.42 8.25
N ALA A 37 -8.01 -22.64 8.72
CA ALA A 37 -8.39 -23.87 9.40
C ALA A 37 -8.26 -25.11 8.49
N ILE A 38 -8.47 -24.98 7.18
CA ILE A 38 -8.29 -26.08 6.20
C ILE A 38 -6.88 -26.66 6.26
N PHE A 39 -5.86 -25.81 6.38
CA PHE A 39 -4.46 -26.27 6.39
C PHE A 39 -3.95 -26.65 7.78
N GLY A 40 -4.59 -26.10 8.82
CA GLY A 40 -4.27 -26.36 10.22
C GLY A 40 -2.86 -25.93 10.63
N ARG A 41 -2.45 -26.31 11.85
CA ARG A 41 -1.19 -25.86 12.47
C ARG A 41 0.08 -26.36 11.78
N LYS A 42 -0.02 -27.38 10.91
CA LYS A 42 1.13 -27.96 10.20
C LYS A 42 1.45 -27.22 8.90
N ALA A 43 0.70 -26.18 8.56
CA ALA A 43 0.95 -25.33 7.41
C ALA A 43 2.11 -24.37 7.70
N ARG A 44 3.11 -24.32 6.82
CA ARG A 44 4.19 -23.33 6.92
C ARG A 44 3.83 -22.12 6.08
N LEU A 45 3.03 -21.24 6.67
CA LEU A 45 2.62 -19.98 6.05
C LEU A 45 3.65 -18.88 6.35
N PRO A 46 3.73 -17.82 5.53
CA PRO A 46 4.42 -16.58 5.88
C PRO A 46 3.91 -15.99 7.20
N ARG A 47 4.65 -14.99 7.73
CA ARG A 47 4.24 -14.26 8.93
C ARG A 47 2.84 -13.65 8.72
N ASP A 48 2.05 -13.54 9.78
CA ASP A 48 0.69 -12.98 9.71
C ASP A 48 0.68 -11.55 9.13
N THR A 49 1.73 -10.78 9.43
CA THR A 49 1.96 -9.43 8.87
C THR A 49 2.16 -9.42 7.36
N GLU A 50 2.41 -10.55 6.72
CA GLU A 50 2.49 -10.69 5.25
C GLU A 50 1.13 -10.91 4.60
N GLU A 51 0.09 -11.15 5.39
CA GLU A 51 -1.29 -11.36 4.92
C GLU A 51 -1.40 -12.48 3.86
N PRO A 52 -0.99 -13.72 4.18
CA PRO A 52 -0.81 -14.79 3.19
C PRO A 52 -2.10 -15.37 2.60
N VAL A 53 -3.27 -14.84 2.94
CA VAL A 53 -4.58 -15.33 2.46
C VAL A 53 -5.23 -14.24 1.64
N HIS A 54 -5.43 -14.51 0.36
CA HIS A 54 -6.01 -13.59 -0.61
C HIS A 54 -7.33 -14.17 -1.14
N ILE A 55 -8.46 -13.68 -0.64
CA ILE A 55 -9.76 -14.09 -1.14
C ILE A 55 -10.17 -13.14 -2.26
N ILE A 56 -10.17 -13.64 -3.49
CA ILE A 56 -10.41 -12.81 -4.68
C ILE A 56 -11.88 -12.44 -4.73
N MET A 57 -12.14 -11.20 -5.12
CA MET A 57 -13.47 -10.69 -5.41
C MET A 57 -13.50 -10.10 -6.81
N ASP A 58 -14.64 -10.26 -7.47
CA ASP A 58 -14.98 -9.47 -8.65
C ASP A 58 -15.20 -8.02 -8.21
N LYS A 59 -14.33 -7.11 -8.66
CA LYS A 59 -14.38 -5.68 -8.30
C LYS A 59 -15.58 -4.95 -8.91
N SER A 60 -16.31 -5.56 -9.84
CA SER A 60 -17.54 -4.98 -10.41
C SER A 60 -18.81 -5.35 -9.66
N THR A 61 -18.82 -6.50 -8.98
CA THR A 61 -20.02 -7.03 -8.29
C THR A 61 -19.84 -7.27 -6.80
N CYS A 62 -18.61 -7.20 -6.29
CA CYS A 62 -18.20 -7.63 -4.96
C CYS A 62 -18.31 -9.14 -4.69
N LYS A 63 -18.59 -9.94 -5.73
CA LYS A 63 -18.77 -11.38 -5.60
C LYS A 63 -17.43 -12.08 -5.30
N THR A 64 -17.41 -12.90 -4.26
CA THR A 64 -16.29 -13.79 -3.95
C THR A 64 -16.04 -14.80 -5.06
N GLN A 65 -14.78 -14.93 -5.47
CA GLN A 65 -14.28 -15.92 -6.41
C GLN A 65 -13.44 -16.96 -5.66
N ASP A 66 -12.27 -17.31 -6.19
CA ASP A 66 -11.35 -18.25 -5.56
C ASP A 66 -10.51 -17.59 -4.46
N ALA A 67 -9.89 -18.42 -3.61
CA ALA A 67 -8.89 -17.96 -2.66
C ALA A 67 -7.50 -18.46 -3.06
N PHE A 68 -6.49 -17.66 -2.80
CA PHE A 68 -5.09 -18.02 -2.92
C PHE A 68 -4.44 -17.95 -1.55
N VAL A 69 -3.60 -18.92 -1.24
CA VAL A 69 -2.87 -19.00 0.02
C VAL A 69 -1.39 -19.15 -0.24
N GLU A 70 -0.62 -18.23 0.31
CA GLU A 70 0.84 -18.21 0.24
C GLU A 70 1.46 -19.10 1.33
N PHE A 71 2.52 -19.80 0.95
CA PHE A 71 3.32 -20.68 1.79
C PHE A 71 4.76 -20.20 1.79
N ALA A 72 5.47 -20.43 2.90
CA ALA A 72 6.86 -19.99 3.07
C ALA A 72 7.77 -20.46 1.93
N THR A 73 7.50 -21.65 1.36
CA THR A 73 8.21 -22.18 0.19
C THR A 73 7.26 -22.89 -0.77
N VAL A 74 7.68 -23.04 -2.04
CA VAL A 74 6.97 -23.84 -3.05
C VAL A 74 6.80 -25.30 -2.59
N ASN A 75 7.80 -25.87 -1.91
CA ASN A 75 7.72 -27.23 -1.39
C ASN A 75 6.66 -27.38 -0.30
N ASP A 76 6.45 -26.35 0.52
CA ASP A 76 5.39 -26.35 1.54
C ASP A 76 4.00 -26.27 0.90
N ALA A 77 3.84 -25.51 -0.19
CA ALA A 77 2.60 -25.51 -1.00
C ALA A 77 2.34 -26.89 -1.63
N ILE A 78 3.34 -27.54 -2.22
CA ILE A 78 3.22 -28.90 -2.77
C ILE A 78 2.78 -29.90 -1.70
N LYS A 79 3.38 -29.83 -0.49
CA LYS A 79 2.98 -30.69 0.63
C LYS A 79 1.54 -30.44 1.07
N ALA A 80 1.08 -29.19 1.07
CA ALA A 80 -0.30 -28.85 1.40
C ALA A 80 -1.28 -29.49 0.40
N VAL A 81 -1.01 -29.35 -0.90
CA VAL A 81 -1.85 -29.94 -1.97
C VAL A 81 -1.82 -31.48 -1.90
N ARG A 82 -0.66 -32.10 -1.67
CA ARG A 82 -0.57 -33.57 -1.51
C ARG A 82 -1.41 -34.07 -0.33
N ARG A 83 -1.33 -33.41 0.83
CA ARG A 83 -2.17 -33.75 2.00
C ARG A 83 -3.66 -33.65 1.67
N PHE A 84 -4.05 -32.62 0.93
CA PHE A 84 -5.43 -32.48 0.46
C PHE A 84 -5.83 -33.65 -0.45
N GLN A 85 -5.00 -33.99 -1.43
CA GLN A 85 -5.25 -35.11 -2.35
C GLN A 85 -5.33 -36.46 -1.63
N ASP A 86 -4.47 -36.70 -0.64
CA ASP A 86 -4.49 -37.92 0.17
C ASP A 86 -5.78 -38.00 1.01
N SER A 87 -6.21 -36.87 1.59
CA SER A 87 -7.50 -36.76 2.29
C SER A 87 -8.68 -37.04 1.36
N VAL A 88 -8.64 -36.55 0.13
CA VAL A 88 -9.66 -36.83 -0.90
C VAL A 88 -9.70 -38.32 -1.27
N LYS A 89 -8.54 -38.96 -1.44
CA LYS A 89 -8.44 -40.41 -1.71
C LYS A 89 -9.00 -41.25 -0.57
N GLN A 90 -8.86 -40.80 0.67
CA GLN A 90 -9.44 -41.42 1.87
C GLN A 90 -10.93 -41.07 2.06
N HIS A 91 -11.60 -40.54 1.04
CA HIS A 91 -13.00 -40.07 1.08
C HIS A 91 -13.30 -38.97 2.11
N HIS A 92 -12.26 -38.32 2.65
CA HIS A 92 -12.35 -37.20 3.57
C HIS A 92 -12.04 -35.88 2.84
N ARG A 93 -12.86 -35.51 1.84
CA ARG A 93 -12.67 -34.24 1.11
C ARG A 93 -13.05 -33.06 2.03
N PRO A 94 -12.14 -32.09 2.27
CA PRO A 94 -12.46 -30.89 3.04
C PRO A 94 -13.66 -30.14 2.48
N ARG A 95 -14.50 -29.65 3.38
CA ARG A 95 -15.69 -28.86 3.07
C ARG A 95 -15.64 -27.55 3.83
N LEU A 96 -16.11 -26.48 3.20
CA LEU A 96 -16.55 -25.29 3.90
C LEU A 96 -18.06 -25.21 3.75
N GLU A 97 -18.76 -25.13 4.88
CA GLU A 97 -20.21 -25.28 4.94
C GLU A 97 -20.65 -26.53 4.17
N ASN A 98 -21.40 -26.37 3.08
CA ASN A 98 -21.89 -27.45 2.23
C ASN A 98 -21.11 -27.61 0.91
N ARG A 99 -20.02 -26.88 0.70
CA ARG A 99 -19.25 -26.91 -0.55
C ARG A 99 -18.02 -27.80 -0.42
N LEU A 100 -17.92 -28.78 -1.33
CA LEU A 100 -16.71 -29.57 -1.53
C LEU A 100 -15.66 -28.68 -2.18
N LEU A 101 -14.55 -28.47 -1.50
CA LEU A 101 -13.48 -27.64 -2.01
C LEU A 101 -12.67 -28.39 -3.07
N ASP A 102 -11.99 -27.62 -3.91
CA ASP A 102 -10.92 -28.12 -4.77
C ASP A 102 -9.65 -27.30 -4.52
N MET A 103 -8.49 -27.95 -4.60
CA MET A 103 -7.22 -27.35 -4.24
C MET A 103 -6.14 -27.77 -5.23
N GLU A 104 -5.48 -26.78 -5.82
CA GLU A 104 -4.41 -27.00 -6.78
C GLU A 104 -3.17 -26.15 -6.46
N LEU A 105 -2.03 -26.64 -6.93
CA LEU A 105 -0.80 -25.85 -6.91
C LEU A 105 -0.97 -24.68 -7.87
N SER A 106 -0.55 -23.49 -7.46
CA SER A 106 -0.61 -22.27 -8.25
C SER A 106 0.72 -21.51 -8.15
N SER A 107 0.75 -20.29 -8.66
CA SER A 107 1.95 -19.45 -8.71
C SER A 107 1.66 -18.02 -8.27
N GLN A 108 2.74 -17.29 -7.93
CA GLN A 108 2.68 -15.84 -7.70
C GLN A 108 2.09 -15.10 -8.91
N ALA A 109 2.42 -15.54 -10.13
CA ALA A 109 1.93 -14.94 -11.36
C ALA A 109 0.40 -15.07 -11.49
N GLU A 110 -0.16 -16.25 -11.18
CA GLU A 110 -1.61 -16.46 -11.21
C GLU A 110 -2.34 -15.67 -10.13
N LEU A 111 -1.77 -15.59 -8.92
CA LEU A 111 -2.28 -14.75 -7.84
C LEU A 111 -2.33 -13.27 -8.25
N LEU A 112 -1.23 -12.74 -8.80
CA LEU A 112 -1.15 -11.34 -9.21
C LEU A 112 -2.09 -11.05 -10.37
N LYS A 113 -2.22 -11.96 -11.33
CA LYS A 113 -3.21 -11.86 -12.40
C LYS A 113 -4.65 -11.83 -11.87
N ALA A 114 -4.95 -12.59 -10.81
CA ALA A 114 -6.28 -12.58 -10.18
C ALA A 114 -6.55 -11.31 -9.37
N LEU A 115 -5.53 -10.72 -8.74
CA LEU A 115 -5.64 -9.48 -7.96
C LEU A 115 -5.72 -8.21 -8.84
N PHE A 116 -5.03 -8.22 -9.98
CA PHE A 116 -4.92 -7.10 -10.92
C PHE A 116 -5.50 -7.48 -12.30
N PRO A 117 -6.80 -7.81 -12.39
CA PRO A 117 -7.39 -8.35 -13.62
C PRO A 117 -7.44 -7.34 -14.78
N PHE A 118 -7.38 -6.03 -14.48
CA PHE A 118 -7.41 -4.96 -15.49
C PHE A 118 -6.01 -4.38 -15.82
N ALA A 119 -4.94 -4.97 -15.27
CA ALA A 119 -3.57 -4.59 -15.61
C ALA A 119 -3.19 -5.12 -17.00
N CYS A 120 -3.68 -4.44 -18.06
CA CYS A 120 -3.34 -4.75 -19.44
C CYS A 120 -1.84 -4.57 -19.72
N GLY A 121 -1.30 -5.30 -20.69
CA GLY A 121 0.12 -5.16 -21.08
C GLY A 121 1.14 -5.72 -20.10
N VAL A 122 0.69 -6.36 -19.01
CA VAL A 122 1.56 -6.98 -18.00
C VAL A 122 1.58 -8.49 -18.17
N THR A 123 2.78 -9.06 -18.26
CA THR A 123 3.03 -10.48 -18.06
C THR A 123 3.69 -10.67 -16.70
N TRP A 124 3.13 -11.55 -15.87
CA TRP A 124 3.69 -11.82 -14.54
C TRP A 124 4.69 -12.99 -14.61
N ASN A 125 5.93 -12.75 -14.19
CA ASN A 125 6.95 -13.77 -13.99
C ASN A 125 7.25 -13.90 -12.50
N GLY A 126 6.70 -14.93 -11.86
CA GLY A 126 6.71 -15.01 -10.40
C GLY A 126 6.01 -13.80 -9.78
N ALA A 127 6.68 -13.12 -8.84
CA ALA A 127 6.18 -11.88 -8.26
C ALA A 127 6.47 -10.62 -9.09
N ALA A 128 7.31 -10.72 -10.13
CA ALA A 128 7.77 -9.57 -10.91
C ALA A 128 6.87 -9.30 -12.13
N PRO A 129 6.42 -8.06 -12.34
CA PRO A 129 5.73 -7.66 -13.56
C PRO A 129 6.74 -7.42 -14.69
N TYR A 130 6.41 -7.91 -15.89
CA TYR A 130 7.05 -7.54 -17.14
C TYR A 130 6.05 -6.76 -17.99
N ILE A 131 6.36 -5.50 -18.28
CA ILE A 131 5.53 -4.65 -19.12
C ILE A 131 5.99 -4.82 -20.57
N GLY A 132 5.06 -5.26 -21.42
CA GLY A 132 5.33 -5.43 -22.84
C GLY A 132 5.52 -4.07 -23.55
N PRO A 133 6.21 -4.04 -24.70
CA PRO A 133 6.28 -2.85 -25.53
C PRO A 133 4.88 -2.48 -26.06
N GLU A 134 4.69 -1.20 -26.36
CA GLU A 134 3.49 -0.76 -27.07
C GLU A 134 3.41 -1.43 -28.44
N VAL A 135 2.24 -2.00 -28.74
CA VAL A 135 1.97 -2.62 -30.05
C VAL A 135 1.22 -1.60 -30.91
N PRO A 136 1.79 -1.17 -32.05
CA PRO A 136 1.13 -0.23 -32.94
C PRO A 136 -0.26 -0.73 -33.36
N GLY A 137 -1.28 0.11 -33.18
CA GLY A 137 -2.67 -0.24 -33.53
C GLY A 137 -3.45 -0.99 -32.44
N GLU A 138 -2.83 -1.36 -31.32
CA GLU A 138 -3.48 -2.07 -30.21
C GLU A 138 -3.40 -1.30 -28.88
N PRO A 139 -4.01 -0.10 -28.75
CA PRO A 139 -3.92 0.73 -27.55
C PRO A 139 -4.50 0.07 -26.28
N TRP A 140 -5.29 -1.00 -26.42
CA TRP A 140 -5.82 -1.79 -25.31
C TRP A 140 -4.79 -2.74 -24.69
N THR A 141 -3.66 -3.01 -25.35
CA THR A 141 -2.55 -3.80 -24.78
C THR A 141 -1.56 -2.95 -24.01
N VAL A 142 -1.67 -1.62 -24.09
CA VAL A 142 -0.77 -0.70 -23.39
C VAL A 142 -1.03 -0.73 -21.89
N PHE A 143 0.04 -0.80 -21.10
CA PHE A 143 -0.03 -0.74 -19.65
C PHE A 143 -0.43 0.65 -19.18
N LYS A 144 -1.49 0.71 -18.36
CA LYS A 144 -2.05 1.96 -17.81
C LYS A 144 -1.92 2.08 -16.30
N GLY A 145 -1.43 1.03 -15.64
CA GLY A 145 -1.44 0.87 -14.19
C GLY A 145 -1.84 -0.54 -13.78
N TYR A 146 -1.54 -0.89 -12.54
CA TYR A 146 -1.98 -2.13 -11.89
C TYR A 146 -3.42 -2.05 -11.40
N VAL A 147 -3.90 -0.84 -11.08
CA VAL A 147 -5.28 -0.55 -10.69
C VAL A 147 -5.84 0.65 -11.45
N THR A 148 -7.15 0.66 -11.69
CA THR A 148 -7.84 1.85 -12.21
C THR A 148 -8.52 2.66 -11.11
N GLU A 149 -8.83 3.93 -11.41
CA GLU A 149 -9.59 4.80 -10.51
C GLU A 149 -11.01 4.27 -10.28
N GLU A 150 -11.64 3.71 -11.32
CA GLU A 150 -12.98 3.14 -11.25
C GLU A 150 -13.01 1.90 -10.35
N GLU A 151 -12.02 1.01 -10.45
CA GLU A 151 -11.90 -0.15 -9.57
C GLU A 151 -11.83 0.27 -8.10
N MET A 152 -10.98 1.25 -7.78
CA MET A 152 -10.76 1.72 -6.42
C MET A 152 -11.96 2.51 -5.89
N THR A 153 -12.60 3.32 -6.74
CA THR A 153 -13.85 4.03 -6.41
C THR A 153 -14.98 3.05 -6.13
N LEU A 154 -15.15 2.04 -6.98
CA LEU A 154 -16.21 1.05 -6.81
C LEU A 154 -16.01 0.20 -5.55
N LEU A 155 -14.75 -0.12 -5.21
CA LEU A 155 -14.41 -0.79 -3.95
C LEU A 155 -14.89 -0.01 -2.72
N VAL A 156 -14.68 1.31 -2.70
CA VAL A 156 -15.19 2.20 -1.63
C VAL A 156 -16.72 2.23 -1.65
N ARG A 157 -17.34 2.34 -2.84
CA ARG A 157 -18.80 2.43 -2.99
C ARG A 157 -19.54 1.19 -2.47
N PHE A 158 -18.96 0.00 -2.54
CA PHE A 158 -19.56 -1.20 -1.94
C PHE A 158 -19.70 -1.12 -0.43
N VAL A 159 -18.82 -0.37 0.24
CA VAL A 159 -18.90 -0.15 1.68
C VAL A 159 -19.87 0.98 2.02
N GLU A 160 -19.84 2.07 1.25
CA GLU A 160 -20.73 3.22 1.47
C GLU A 160 -22.20 2.90 1.20
N VAL A 161 -22.46 2.06 0.19
CA VAL A 161 -23.82 1.69 -0.22
C VAL A 161 -23.92 0.17 -0.42
N PRO A 162 -23.89 -0.64 0.66
CA PRO A 162 -23.88 -2.10 0.56
C PRO A 162 -25.12 -2.67 -0.13
N SER A 163 -26.24 -1.96 -0.13
CA SER A 163 -27.47 -2.39 -0.81
C SER A 163 -27.35 -2.47 -2.33
N ARG A 164 -26.31 -1.88 -2.93
CA ARG A 164 -26.04 -1.97 -4.38
C ARG A 164 -25.48 -3.32 -4.82
N SER A 165 -25.01 -4.16 -3.89
CA SER A 165 -24.59 -5.53 -4.18
C SER A 165 -25.02 -6.48 -3.05
N PRO A 166 -25.76 -7.57 -3.35
CA PRO A 166 -26.08 -8.56 -2.33
C PRO A 166 -24.81 -9.17 -1.72
N PHE A 167 -23.74 -9.33 -2.51
CA PHE A 167 -22.47 -9.88 -2.03
C PHE A 167 -21.75 -8.94 -1.05
N ALA A 168 -21.82 -7.63 -1.28
CA ALA A 168 -21.26 -6.65 -0.35
C ALA A 168 -22.03 -6.62 0.97
N LYS A 169 -23.35 -6.78 0.91
CA LYS A 169 -24.21 -6.86 2.11
C LYS A 169 -23.92 -8.10 2.95
N ASP A 170 -23.76 -9.26 2.31
CA ASP A 170 -23.53 -10.53 3.02
C ASP A 170 -22.09 -10.65 3.54
N CYS A 171 -21.13 -9.98 2.90
CA CYS A 171 -19.70 -10.05 3.20
C CYS A 171 -19.06 -8.65 3.35
N PRO A 172 -19.46 -7.85 4.34
CA PRO A 172 -19.02 -6.45 4.48
C PRO A 172 -17.51 -6.29 4.70
N GLN A 173 -16.82 -7.34 5.17
CA GLN A 173 -15.37 -7.37 5.34
C GLN A 173 -14.60 -7.42 4.02
N ARG A 174 -15.21 -7.90 2.94
CA ARG A 174 -14.49 -8.28 1.73
C ARG A 174 -13.80 -7.11 1.01
N PRO A 175 -14.41 -5.92 0.87
CA PRO A 175 -13.73 -4.77 0.29
C PRO A 175 -12.42 -4.42 1.02
N TYR A 176 -12.40 -4.53 2.35
CA TYR A 176 -11.20 -4.29 3.15
C TYR A 176 -10.13 -5.37 2.94
N GLU A 177 -10.52 -6.65 2.88
CA GLU A 177 -9.58 -7.75 2.60
C GLU A 177 -8.97 -7.66 1.18
N CYS A 178 -9.76 -7.20 0.21
CA CYS A 178 -9.28 -6.91 -1.14
C CYS A 178 -8.28 -5.74 -1.14
N MET A 179 -8.56 -4.67 -0.40
CA MET A 179 -7.64 -3.55 -0.27
C MET A 179 -6.34 -3.96 0.44
N ILE A 180 -6.41 -4.78 1.49
CA ILE A 180 -5.24 -5.37 2.16
C ILE A 180 -4.38 -6.12 1.15
N SER A 181 -4.99 -7.03 0.38
CA SER A 181 -4.27 -7.82 -0.63
C SER A 181 -3.65 -6.92 -1.71
N THR A 182 -4.38 -5.89 -2.15
CA THR A 182 -3.90 -4.89 -3.11
C THR A 182 -2.65 -4.18 -2.58
N LEU A 183 -2.69 -3.61 -1.37
CA LEU A 183 -1.57 -2.91 -0.76
C LEU A 183 -0.33 -3.80 -0.59
N LYS A 184 -0.55 -5.08 -0.26
CA LYS A 184 0.51 -6.07 -0.05
C LYS A 184 1.14 -6.59 -1.33
N LYS A 185 0.40 -6.62 -2.44
CA LYS A 185 0.81 -7.30 -3.68
C LYS A 185 1.14 -6.34 -4.82
N ILE A 186 0.81 -5.06 -4.71
CA ILE A 186 1.30 -4.06 -5.68
C ILE A 186 2.84 -4.08 -5.69
N PRO A 187 3.47 -4.13 -6.89
CA PRO A 187 4.92 -4.28 -7.02
C PRO A 187 5.65 -2.95 -6.78
N TRP A 188 5.62 -2.44 -5.55
CA TRP A 188 6.29 -1.18 -5.17
C TRP A 188 7.81 -1.20 -5.45
N PHE A 189 8.42 -2.38 -5.59
CA PHE A 189 9.82 -2.55 -5.99
C PHE A 189 10.08 -2.29 -7.48
N ARG A 190 9.04 -1.99 -8.27
CA ARG A 190 9.07 -1.47 -9.65
C ARG A 190 8.59 -0.02 -9.66
N PRO A 191 9.33 0.91 -9.04
CA PRO A 191 8.90 2.30 -8.90
C PRO A 191 8.83 3.05 -10.25
N ASP A 192 9.49 2.53 -11.27
CA ASP A 192 9.46 3.03 -12.65
C ASP A 192 8.10 2.83 -13.34
N THR A 193 7.30 1.89 -12.85
CA THR A 193 6.02 1.51 -13.49
C THR A 193 4.80 2.10 -12.77
N ILE A 194 5.00 2.72 -11.61
CA ILE A 194 3.90 3.27 -10.80
C ILE A 194 3.98 4.79 -10.87
N THR A 195 2.89 5.42 -11.28
CA THR A 195 2.80 6.89 -11.35
C THR A 195 2.40 7.51 -10.00
N VAL A 196 2.68 8.80 -9.84
CA VAL A 196 2.19 9.59 -8.69
C VAL A 196 0.66 9.55 -8.62
N MET A 197 -0.03 9.58 -9.77
CA MET A 197 -1.49 9.44 -9.85
C MET A 197 -1.98 8.09 -9.33
N GLU A 198 -1.40 6.99 -9.80
CA GLU A 198 -1.82 5.66 -9.40
C GLU A 198 -1.65 5.46 -7.88
N ARG A 199 -0.50 5.89 -7.33
CA ARG A 199 -0.30 5.92 -5.88
C ARG A 199 -1.38 6.73 -5.17
N HIS A 200 -1.74 7.90 -5.69
CA HIS A 200 -2.77 8.76 -5.11
C HIS A 200 -4.13 8.07 -5.10
N ILE A 201 -4.53 7.42 -6.19
CA ILE A 201 -5.78 6.64 -6.27
C ILE A 201 -5.82 5.57 -5.18
N ILE A 202 -4.75 4.78 -5.05
CA ILE A 202 -4.63 3.71 -4.03
C ILE A 202 -4.72 4.30 -2.61
N PHE A 203 -4.02 5.40 -2.36
CA PHE A 203 -4.05 6.08 -1.08
C PHE A 203 -5.45 6.60 -0.73
N THR A 204 -6.12 7.28 -1.67
CA THR A 204 -7.44 7.86 -1.48
C THR A 204 -8.48 6.79 -1.14
N ALA A 205 -8.46 5.64 -1.84
CA ALA A 205 -9.33 4.52 -1.48
C ALA A 205 -8.99 3.94 -0.10
N THR A 206 -7.70 3.82 0.21
CA THR A 206 -7.24 3.29 1.51
C THR A 206 -7.73 4.14 2.67
N ILE A 207 -7.48 5.45 2.65
CA ILE A 207 -7.85 6.34 3.76
C ILE A 207 -9.38 6.44 3.92
N ARG A 208 -10.13 6.41 2.81
CA ARG A 208 -11.60 6.37 2.84
C ARG A 208 -12.12 5.09 3.48
N LEU A 209 -11.63 3.92 3.06
CA LEU A 209 -12.01 2.64 3.67
C LEU A 209 -11.60 2.59 5.15
N CYS A 210 -10.42 3.10 5.52
CA CYS A 210 -9.99 3.20 6.91
C CYS A 210 -10.99 3.99 7.77
N GLY A 211 -11.43 5.16 7.29
CA GLY A 211 -12.43 5.99 7.96
C GLY A 211 -13.79 5.30 8.08
N LEU A 212 -14.25 4.63 7.01
CA LEU A 212 -15.50 3.87 7.00
C LEU A 212 -15.47 2.69 7.98
N LEU A 213 -14.35 1.95 8.03
CA LEU A 213 -14.17 0.84 8.95
C LEU A 213 -14.17 1.31 10.40
N ARG A 214 -13.44 2.39 10.71
CA ARG A 214 -13.45 2.99 12.04
C ARG A 214 -14.86 3.47 12.42
N GLY A 215 -15.55 4.17 11.53
CA GLY A 215 -16.91 4.64 11.75
C GLY A 215 -17.91 3.50 11.99
N ALA A 216 -17.75 2.37 11.31
CA ALA A 216 -18.57 1.17 11.54
C ALA A 216 -18.34 0.54 12.92
N LEU A 217 -17.10 0.56 13.43
CA LEU A 217 -16.76 0.08 14.77
C LEU A 217 -17.25 1.01 15.88
N ASP A 218 -17.27 2.32 15.63
CA ASP A 218 -17.75 3.32 16.60
C ASP A 218 -19.30 3.36 16.67
N ALA A 219 -20.00 2.73 15.73
CA ALA A 219 -21.46 2.79 15.64
C ALA A 219 -22.14 1.99 16.79
N PRO A 220 -23.18 2.53 17.45
CA PRO A 220 -23.86 1.87 18.58
C PRO A 220 -24.49 0.51 18.25
N ARG A 221 -24.67 0.20 16.96
CA ARG A 221 -25.27 -1.05 16.46
C ARG A 221 -24.23 -2.14 16.15
N TYR A 222 -22.95 -1.89 16.44
CA TYR A 222 -21.85 -2.80 16.17
C TYR A 222 -22.12 -4.24 16.68
N ASP A 223 -22.67 -4.39 17.89
CA ASP A 223 -22.97 -5.69 18.50
C ASP A 223 -24.01 -6.54 17.74
N SER A 224 -24.75 -5.96 16.78
CA SER A 224 -25.83 -6.64 16.05
C SER A 224 -25.47 -7.07 14.62
N GLN A 225 -24.30 -6.68 14.10
CA GLN A 225 -23.79 -7.14 12.80
C GLN A 225 -22.62 -8.10 13.05
N GLY A 226 -22.94 -9.40 13.11
CA GLY A 226 -22.02 -10.45 13.57
C GLY A 226 -20.60 -10.37 13.01
N ASN A 227 -19.62 -10.66 13.88
CA ASN A 227 -18.21 -11.07 13.74
C ASN A 227 -17.30 -10.66 12.55
N HIS A 228 -17.80 -10.05 11.48
CA HIS A 228 -17.08 -9.85 10.22
C HIS A 228 -16.33 -8.52 10.19
N ILE A 229 -16.98 -7.44 10.61
CA ILE A 229 -16.34 -6.15 10.87
C ILE A 229 -15.91 -6.17 12.34
N ASN A 230 -14.61 -6.05 12.59
CA ASN A 230 -14.07 -6.12 13.95
C ASN A 230 -12.70 -5.44 14.06
N ASP A 231 -12.23 -5.25 15.30
CA ASP A 231 -10.91 -4.68 15.59
C ASP A 231 -9.74 -5.44 14.96
N THR A 232 -9.89 -6.75 14.73
CA THR A 232 -8.85 -7.56 14.07
C THR A 232 -8.73 -7.17 12.61
N LEU A 233 -9.84 -6.99 11.89
CA LEU A 233 -9.86 -6.51 10.52
C LEU A 233 -9.28 -5.09 10.43
N LEU A 234 -9.67 -4.20 11.33
CA LEU A 234 -9.13 -2.84 11.36
C LEU A 234 -7.61 -2.85 11.59
N ARG A 235 -7.12 -3.65 12.53
CA ARG A 235 -5.68 -3.76 12.80
C ARG A 235 -4.90 -4.31 11.61
N ARG A 236 -5.44 -5.34 10.94
CA ARG A 236 -4.84 -5.91 9.71
C ARG A 236 -4.78 -4.87 8.60
N PHE A 237 -5.89 -4.16 8.37
CA PHE A 237 -5.95 -3.15 7.32
C PHE A 237 -5.02 -1.97 7.59
N PHE A 238 -5.03 -1.47 8.83
CA PHE A 238 -4.10 -0.44 9.28
C PHE A 238 -2.65 -0.88 9.12
N ASN A 239 -2.28 -2.06 9.57
CA ASN A 239 -0.91 -2.58 9.42
C ASN A 239 -0.50 -2.66 7.94
N ALA A 240 -1.38 -3.13 7.06
CA ALA A 240 -1.11 -3.18 5.62
C ALA A 240 -0.87 -1.78 5.03
N ALA A 241 -1.68 -0.80 5.44
CA ALA A 241 -1.57 0.58 5.00
C ALA A 241 -0.29 1.28 5.52
N MET A 242 0.01 1.14 6.82
CA MET A 242 1.18 1.78 7.43
C MET A 242 2.51 1.18 6.97
N LEU A 243 2.52 -0.13 6.69
CA LEU A 243 3.68 -0.84 6.13
C LEU A 243 3.77 -0.72 4.60
N CYS A 244 2.85 -0.02 3.94
CA CYS A 244 2.88 0.20 2.50
C CYS A 244 4.15 0.99 2.11
N PRO A 245 5.06 0.44 1.29
CA PRO A 245 6.27 1.15 0.86
C PRO A 245 5.96 2.29 -0.11
N GLY A 246 4.81 2.24 -0.79
CA GLY A 246 4.39 3.27 -1.74
C GLY A 246 3.95 4.57 -1.10
N PHE A 247 3.48 4.54 0.16
CA PHE A 247 2.92 5.72 0.81
C PHE A 247 4.00 6.62 1.41
N SER A 248 3.82 7.94 1.22
CA SER A 248 4.66 8.97 1.81
C SER A 248 4.50 9.02 3.33
N VAL A 249 5.41 9.74 3.99
CA VAL A 249 5.34 9.99 5.44
C VAL A 249 4.01 10.63 5.81
N VAL A 250 3.60 11.70 5.11
CA VAL A 250 2.33 12.40 5.36
C VAL A 250 1.12 11.52 5.07
N GLN A 251 1.16 10.69 4.02
CA GLN A 251 0.06 9.77 3.74
C GLN A 251 -0.15 8.78 4.90
N LYS A 252 0.94 8.26 5.48
CA LYS A 252 0.88 7.38 6.65
C LYS A 252 0.37 8.13 7.88
N ASP A 253 0.82 9.36 8.09
CA ASP A 253 0.34 10.22 9.18
C ASP A 253 -1.16 10.48 9.08
N ASN A 254 -1.66 10.83 7.89
CA ASN A 254 -3.09 11.01 7.62
C ASN A 254 -3.92 9.76 7.90
N ILE A 255 -3.39 8.56 7.59
CA ILE A 255 -4.05 7.29 7.90
C ILE A 255 -4.07 7.03 9.41
N ALA A 256 -2.96 7.28 10.11
CA ALA A 256 -2.88 7.16 11.57
C ALA A 256 -3.89 8.08 12.26
N PHE A 257 -3.96 9.33 11.82
CA PHE A 257 -4.92 10.33 12.29
C PHE A 257 -6.37 9.90 12.01
N ALA A 258 -6.70 9.57 10.76
CA ALA A 258 -8.06 9.17 10.36
C ALA A 258 -8.56 7.94 11.13
N CYS A 259 -7.66 7.03 11.47
CA CYS A 259 -8.00 5.82 12.22
C CYS A 259 -7.96 6.01 13.74
N ARG A 260 -7.64 7.20 14.26
CA ARG A 260 -7.47 7.50 15.70
C ARG A 260 -6.54 6.49 16.40
N PHE A 261 -5.42 6.14 15.79
CA PHE A 261 -4.44 5.27 16.43
C PHE A 261 -3.52 6.07 17.36
N ASP A 262 -3.20 5.49 18.51
CA ASP A 262 -2.32 6.08 19.53
C ASP A 262 -0.93 6.39 18.97
N GLU A 263 -0.42 7.59 19.27
CA GLU A 263 0.93 8.08 18.92
C GLU A 263 2.03 7.10 19.35
N LYS A 264 1.83 6.34 20.44
CA LYS A 264 2.80 5.32 20.89
C LYS A 264 3.05 4.23 19.84
N LYS A 265 2.13 4.04 18.89
CA LYS A 265 2.30 3.09 17.78
C LYS A 265 3.04 3.69 16.59
N HIS A 266 3.25 5.01 16.52
CA HIS A 266 3.97 5.68 15.42
C HIS A 266 5.41 5.15 15.30
N HIS A 267 6.06 4.90 16.43
CA HIS A 267 7.40 4.30 16.47
C HIS A 267 7.45 2.89 15.86
N HIS A 268 6.38 2.10 15.96
CA HIS A 268 6.33 0.75 15.39
C HIS A 268 6.37 0.76 13.86
N PHE A 269 5.93 1.85 13.22
CA PHE A 269 5.88 2.00 11.77
C PHE A 269 6.98 2.90 11.21
N ASN A 270 7.99 3.26 12.01
CA ASN A 270 9.06 4.19 11.65
C ASN A 270 8.55 5.55 11.13
N ILE A 271 7.44 6.04 11.69
CA ILE A 271 6.94 7.38 11.37
C ILE A 271 7.83 8.39 12.11
N PRO A 272 8.43 9.37 11.40
CA PRO A 272 9.26 10.39 12.03
C PRO A 272 8.46 11.31 12.95
N ARG A 273 9.16 12.07 13.80
CA ARG A 273 8.55 13.19 14.51
C ARG A 273 8.07 14.22 13.49
N HIS A 274 6.99 14.92 13.84
CA HIS A 274 6.39 15.94 12.96
C HIS A 274 6.09 15.40 11.56
N ALA A 275 5.55 14.18 11.45
CA ALA A 275 5.27 13.55 10.16
C ALA A 275 4.36 14.39 9.26
N ASN A 276 3.41 15.12 9.86
CA ASN A 276 2.59 16.14 9.21
C ASN A 276 3.39 17.24 8.50
N SER A 277 4.67 17.44 8.84
CA SER A 277 5.56 18.46 8.27
C SER A 277 6.39 17.98 7.08
N TRP A 278 6.23 16.73 6.65
CA TRP A 278 6.94 16.15 5.49
C TRP A 278 6.18 16.39 4.16
N VAL A 279 5.40 17.48 4.08
CA VAL A 279 4.44 17.76 3.00
C VAL A 279 5.05 17.81 1.60
N TYR A 280 6.32 18.22 1.50
CA TYR A 280 7.05 18.33 0.23
C TYR A 280 7.98 17.13 -0.05
N GLN A 281 8.01 16.13 0.84
CA GLN A 281 8.73 14.88 0.62
C GLN A 281 7.71 13.80 0.25
N HIS A 282 7.51 13.63 -1.05
CA HIS A 282 6.53 12.70 -1.56
C HIS A 282 7.04 11.26 -1.54
N ILE A 283 8.34 11.03 -1.75
CA ILE A 283 8.92 9.69 -1.86
C ILE A 283 9.96 9.44 -0.77
N VAL A 284 10.72 10.47 -0.41
CA VAL A 284 11.78 10.35 0.58
C VAL A 284 11.23 10.11 1.99
N CYS A 285 11.83 9.17 2.71
CA CYS A 285 11.51 8.86 4.10
C CYS A 285 12.77 8.62 4.94
N PRO A 286 12.65 8.57 6.28
CA PRO A 286 13.75 8.18 7.13
C PRO A 286 14.23 6.76 6.81
N LYS A 287 15.55 6.55 6.85
CA LYS A 287 16.13 5.21 6.83
C LYS A 287 15.70 4.44 8.08
N PRO A 288 15.26 3.17 7.96
CA PRO A 288 14.94 2.34 9.12
C PRO A 288 16.08 2.33 10.13
N SER A 289 15.73 2.45 11.41
CA SER A 289 16.68 2.43 12.54
C SER A 289 17.69 3.59 12.57
N VAL A 290 17.47 4.67 11.81
CA VAL A 290 18.27 5.89 11.96
C VAL A 290 18.01 6.52 13.35
N PRO A 291 19.05 6.91 14.10
CA PRO A 291 18.88 7.66 15.34
C PRO A 291 18.11 8.97 15.09
N VAL A 292 17.18 9.31 15.99
CA VAL A 292 16.31 10.48 15.84
C VAL A 292 17.12 11.77 15.81
N ASP A 293 18.12 11.91 16.68
CA ASP A 293 19.04 13.04 16.71
C ASP A 293 19.79 13.24 15.39
N VAL A 294 20.24 12.16 14.74
CA VAL A 294 20.86 12.21 13.42
C VAL A 294 19.86 12.70 12.38
N LEU A 295 18.63 12.17 12.37
CA LEU A 295 17.60 12.61 11.43
C LEU A 295 17.30 14.11 11.61
N GLU A 296 17.04 14.55 12.85
CA GLU A 296 16.76 15.96 13.16
C GLU A 296 17.93 16.89 12.80
N TYR A 297 19.17 16.44 12.99
CA TYR A 297 20.36 17.20 12.60
C TYR A 297 20.38 17.48 11.09
N TYR A 298 20.12 16.47 10.25
CA TYR A 298 20.10 16.67 8.80
C TYR A 298 18.90 17.52 8.34
N ILE A 299 17.74 17.38 8.97
CA ILE A 299 16.57 18.23 8.69
C ILE A 299 16.88 19.69 9.05
N ALA A 300 17.48 19.94 10.21
CA ALA A 300 17.93 21.27 10.61
C ALA A 300 18.97 21.84 9.64
N LEU A 301 19.94 21.02 9.19
CA LEU A 301 20.94 21.41 8.20
C LEU A 301 20.30 21.83 6.87
N ILE A 302 19.33 21.05 6.37
CA ILE A 302 18.56 21.37 5.15
C ILE A 302 17.78 22.67 5.33
N ARG A 303 17.09 22.83 6.46
CA ARG A 303 16.32 24.04 6.77
C ARG A 303 17.21 25.27 6.82
N GLU A 304 18.34 25.21 7.53
CA GLU A 304 19.27 26.34 7.66
C GLU A 304 19.84 26.76 6.31
N GLU A 305 20.33 25.80 5.52
CA GLU A 305 20.92 26.10 4.21
C GLU A 305 19.90 26.68 3.23
N THR A 306 18.68 26.14 3.18
CA THR A 306 17.63 26.65 2.29
C THR A 306 17.16 28.04 2.71
N VAL A 307 17.08 28.33 4.01
CA VAL A 307 16.79 29.67 4.53
C VAL A 307 17.91 30.67 4.17
N LEU A 308 19.17 30.29 4.30
CA LEU A 308 20.31 31.14 3.91
C LEU A 308 20.29 31.41 2.40
N SER A 309 20.12 30.37 1.59
CA SER A 309 19.99 30.46 0.14
C SER A 309 18.88 31.40 -0.31
N ALA A 310 17.71 31.33 0.33
CA ALA A 310 16.58 32.20 0.02
C ALA A 310 16.89 33.68 0.34
N ARG A 311 17.63 33.94 1.43
CA ARG A 311 18.05 35.30 1.80
C ARG A 311 19.06 35.88 0.82
N GLU A 312 20.06 35.09 0.41
CA GLU A 312 21.09 35.51 -0.55
C GLU A 312 20.49 35.87 -1.91
N ASN A 313 19.50 35.10 -2.37
CA ASN A 313 18.84 35.30 -3.66
C ASN A 313 17.73 36.36 -3.63
N ASN A 314 17.61 37.16 -2.55
CA ASN A 314 16.56 38.17 -2.39
C ASN A 314 15.13 37.62 -2.58
N ILE A 315 14.91 36.34 -2.27
CA ILE A 315 13.58 35.68 -2.29
C ILE A 315 12.71 36.18 -1.11
N ARG A 316 13.16 37.22 -0.40
CA ARG A 316 12.46 37.88 0.71
C ARG A 316 11.07 38.40 0.32
N GLU A 317 10.88 38.90 -0.89
CA GLU A 317 9.55 39.30 -1.38
C GLU A 317 8.60 38.10 -1.55
N LEU A 318 9.13 36.93 -1.95
CA LEU A 318 8.37 35.69 -2.00
C LEU A 318 7.99 35.23 -0.59
N TYR A 319 8.92 35.37 0.37
CA TYR A 319 8.67 35.08 1.78
C TYR A 319 7.60 35.99 2.38
N GLU A 320 7.65 37.29 2.12
CA GLU A 320 6.66 38.26 2.58
C GLU A 320 5.28 37.98 1.92
N ARG A 321 5.25 37.57 0.65
CA ARG A 321 4.03 37.14 -0.03
C ARG A 321 3.43 35.85 0.52
N ILE A 322 4.27 34.86 0.84
CA ILE A 322 3.84 33.57 1.40
C ILE A 322 3.36 33.78 2.85
N ALA A 323 4.10 34.55 3.66
CA ALA A 323 3.74 34.86 5.05
C ALA A 323 2.51 35.79 5.18
N GLN A 324 2.20 36.59 4.16
CA GLN A 324 0.99 37.44 4.10
C GLN A 324 -0.23 36.71 3.53
N GLN A 325 -0.06 35.53 2.92
CA GLN A 325 -1.20 34.69 2.60
C GLN A 325 -1.70 34.03 3.90
N PRO A 326 -2.99 34.19 4.26
CA PRO A 326 -3.56 33.43 5.37
C PRO A 326 -3.46 31.95 5.01
N HIS A 327 -2.51 31.23 5.63
CA HIS A 327 -2.21 29.86 5.27
C HIS A 327 -3.40 28.95 5.60
N ASP A 328 -4.07 28.50 4.54
CA ASP A 328 -4.76 27.21 4.44
C ASP A 328 -3.74 26.09 4.08
N THR A 329 -2.49 26.26 4.52
CA THR A 329 -1.30 25.63 3.95
C THR A 329 -0.47 25.07 5.09
N ASP A 330 -0.42 23.75 5.20
CA ASP A 330 0.31 22.94 6.20
C ASP A 330 1.85 23.12 6.19
N ASP A 331 2.40 24.21 5.64
CA ASP A 331 3.84 24.48 5.64
C ASP A 331 4.31 24.93 7.03
N THR A 332 4.85 23.98 7.78
CA THR A 332 5.40 24.22 9.12
C THR A 332 6.82 24.81 9.09
N GLY A 333 7.42 25.00 7.92
CA GLY A 333 8.82 25.44 7.76
C GLY A 333 9.84 24.42 8.27
N TYR A 334 9.43 23.18 8.52
CA TYR A 334 10.27 22.15 9.15
C TYR A 334 11.51 21.81 8.32
N PHE A 335 11.36 21.72 6.99
CA PHE A 335 12.45 21.57 6.02
C PHE A 335 12.96 22.90 5.44
N GLY A 336 12.54 24.04 6.00
CA GLY A 336 12.80 25.36 5.43
C GLY A 336 12.21 25.49 4.03
N PHE A 337 12.98 26.05 3.09
CA PHE A 337 12.55 26.25 1.71
C PHE A 337 13.04 25.15 0.76
N ALA A 338 13.26 23.93 1.25
CA ALA A 338 13.70 22.82 0.40
C ALA A 338 12.76 22.59 -0.81
N TRP A 339 11.48 22.95 -0.69
CA TRP A 339 10.51 22.89 -1.77
C TRP A 339 10.81 23.85 -2.94
N LEU A 340 11.49 24.98 -2.69
CA LEU A 340 11.98 25.87 -3.76
C LEU A 340 13.10 25.19 -4.55
N ASP A 341 14.05 24.56 -3.88
CA ASP A 341 15.13 23.80 -4.53
C ASP A 341 14.59 22.53 -5.23
N LEU A 342 13.50 21.94 -4.72
CA LEU A 342 12.80 20.84 -5.41
C LEU A 342 12.22 21.31 -6.74
N ASN A 343 11.68 22.53 -6.80
CA ASN A 343 11.14 23.14 -8.02
C ASN A 343 10.25 22.16 -8.81
N LEU A 344 9.33 21.48 -8.11
CA LEU A 344 8.45 20.49 -8.71
C LEU A 344 7.52 21.17 -9.72
N PRO A 345 7.21 20.50 -10.84
CA PRO A 345 6.29 21.04 -11.83
C PRO A 345 4.88 21.17 -11.27
N HIS A 346 4.02 21.85 -12.02
CA HIS A 346 2.61 21.98 -11.65
C HIS A 346 1.94 20.60 -11.51
N GLN A 347 0.94 20.48 -10.64
CA GLN A 347 0.34 19.20 -10.25
C GLN A 347 -0.10 18.35 -11.47
N LYS A 348 -0.61 18.98 -12.53
CA LYS A 348 -1.05 18.30 -13.76
C LYS A 348 0.07 17.53 -14.47
N GLU A 349 1.32 17.97 -14.35
CA GLU A 349 2.46 17.27 -14.92
C GLU A 349 3.03 16.25 -13.94
N LEU A 350 3.08 16.61 -12.65
CA LEU A 350 3.63 15.77 -11.59
C LEU A 350 2.90 14.43 -11.45
N ILE A 351 1.57 14.40 -11.67
CA ILE A 351 0.77 13.17 -11.57
C ILE A 351 1.22 12.07 -12.54
N HIS A 352 1.85 12.44 -13.67
CA HIS A 352 2.33 11.52 -14.69
C HIS A 352 3.76 11.04 -14.44
N TRP A 353 4.48 11.64 -13.49
CA TRP A 353 5.81 11.17 -13.13
C TRP A 353 5.73 9.79 -12.48
N SER A 354 6.69 8.94 -12.80
CA SER A 354 6.88 7.71 -12.02
C SER A 354 7.35 8.06 -10.61
N ILE A 355 7.01 7.21 -9.64
CA ILE A 355 7.52 7.38 -8.27
C ILE A 355 9.04 7.22 -8.21
N ALA A 356 9.65 6.49 -9.15
CA ALA A 356 11.11 6.42 -9.31
C ALA A 356 11.69 7.79 -9.67
N SER A 357 11.22 8.40 -10.76
CA SER A 357 11.70 9.69 -11.25
C SER A 357 11.55 10.80 -10.20
N LEU A 358 10.41 10.82 -9.49
CA LEU A 358 10.20 11.77 -8.40
C LEU A 358 11.16 11.50 -7.22
N GLY A 359 11.35 10.23 -6.85
CA GLY A 359 12.27 9.84 -5.78
C GLY A 359 13.72 10.20 -6.08
N ASP A 360 14.19 9.95 -7.29
CA ASP A 360 15.54 10.29 -7.74
C ASP A 360 15.75 11.80 -7.73
N HIS A 361 14.75 12.57 -8.18
CA HIS A 361 14.78 14.03 -8.16
C HIS A 361 14.82 14.59 -6.73
N GLU A 362 13.90 14.15 -5.86
CA GLU A 362 13.89 14.55 -4.45
C GLU A 362 15.22 14.25 -3.77
N MET A 363 15.75 13.04 -4.00
CA MET A 363 16.99 12.60 -3.40
C MET A 363 18.20 13.39 -3.87
N ALA A 364 18.30 13.65 -5.17
CA ALA A 364 19.35 14.48 -5.73
C ALA A 364 19.30 15.91 -5.18
N VAL A 365 18.11 16.51 -5.04
CA VAL A 365 17.93 17.85 -4.46
C VAL A 365 18.40 17.88 -3.01
N LEU A 366 17.93 16.96 -2.17
CA LEU A 366 18.30 16.93 -0.75
C LEU A 366 19.81 16.73 -0.56
N GLN A 367 20.43 15.86 -1.36
CA GLN A 367 21.88 15.65 -1.33
C GLN A 367 22.65 16.91 -1.77
N ARG A 368 22.17 17.64 -2.78
CA ARG A 368 22.77 18.93 -3.20
C ARG A 368 22.69 19.99 -2.11
N ILE A 369 21.54 20.13 -1.46
CA ILE A 369 21.36 21.07 -0.33
C ILE A 369 22.34 20.72 0.80
N VAL A 370 22.39 19.45 1.21
CA VAL A 370 23.31 19.00 2.26
C VAL A 370 24.77 19.20 1.86
N HIS A 371 25.14 18.91 0.61
CA HIS A 371 26.49 19.14 0.12
C HIS A 371 26.88 20.62 0.23
N ARG A 372 26.01 21.53 -0.25
CA ARG A 372 26.22 22.98 -0.13
C ARG A 372 26.42 23.41 1.32
N ALA A 373 25.54 22.95 2.21
CA ALA A 373 25.60 23.26 3.63
C ALA A 373 26.92 22.83 4.28
N LEU A 374 27.44 21.66 3.89
CA LEU A 374 28.70 21.12 4.42
C LEU A 374 29.94 21.77 3.79
N THR A 375 29.87 22.27 2.56
CA THR A 375 31.00 22.98 1.92
C THR A 375 31.15 24.44 2.34
N ARG A 376 30.08 25.04 2.89
CA ARG A 376 30.08 26.42 3.41
C ARG A 376 30.62 26.52 4.84
N ARG A 377 30.68 25.39 5.55
CA ARG A 377 31.27 25.25 6.89
C ARG A 377 32.73 24.83 6.75
#